data_AF-A0A8S1GUP9-F1
#
_entry.id   AF-A0A8S1GUP9-F1
#
_cell.length_a   1.000
_cell.length_b   1.000
_cell.length_c   1.000
_cell.angle_alpha   90.00
_cell.angle_beta   90.00
_cell.angle_gamma   90.00
#
_symmetry.space_group_name_H-M   'P 1'
#
loop_
_entity.id
_entity.type
_entity.pdbx_description
1 polymer ?
#
loop_
_entity_poly.entity_id
_entity_poly.type
_entity_poly.pdbx_seq_one_letter_code
_entity_poly.pdbx_strand_id
1 'polypeptide(L)'
;MKYAKIALPLATTALSIVLLYDTAMSRLRPATRKNRLAEKFYATLDAERRYSLKKLDDISLLLTWNSDKLPERNSNETAEEMCQNGTNCLPAFEPFETELRILPKYKMSTCVVQKSMSTVMTSLFCFLFDEASFIGENRDILKDWKYVRLCMGKNEHSSMNTMLHKYNAVNDKKWTHIMITRDPVDRFLSGFIDKCVR
;
A
#
# COMPACT_ATOMS: atom_id res chain seq x y z
N MET A 1 -5.53 -23.25 -64.05
CA MET A 1 -5.69 -21.80 -63.80
C MET A 1 -7.16 -21.46 -63.63
N LYS A 2 -7.57 -21.10 -62.41
CA LYS A 2 -8.35 -19.90 -62.03
C LYS A 2 -9.08 -20.17 -60.71
N TYR A 3 -8.72 -19.34 -59.74
CA TYR A 3 -9.11 -19.37 -58.34
C TYR A 3 -10.58 -18.98 -58.14
N ALA A 4 -11.19 -19.58 -57.14
CA ALA A 4 -12.44 -19.16 -56.53
C ALA A 4 -12.32 -17.74 -55.96
N LYS A 5 -13.36 -16.92 -56.20
CA LYS A 5 -13.62 -15.69 -55.44
C LYS A 5 -14.99 -15.84 -54.79
N ILE A 6 -14.99 -16.28 -53.53
CA ILE A 6 -16.13 -16.10 -52.63
C ILE A 6 -15.86 -14.79 -51.91
N ALA A 7 -16.60 -13.74 -52.31
CA ALA A 7 -16.60 -12.47 -51.60
C ALA A 7 -17.43 -12.64 -50.32
N LEU A 8 -16.75 -12.75 -49.17
CA LEU A 8 -17.37 -12.64 -47.85
C LEU A 8 -17.50 -11.15 -47.50
N PRO A 9 -18.64 -10.66 -46.97
CA PRO A 9 -18.76 -9.28 -46.54
C PRO A 9 -17.98 -9.07 -45.23
N LEU A 10 -16.88 -8.32 -45.30
CA LEU A 10 -15.97 -8.06 -44.18
C LEU A 10 -16.47 -7.00 -43.17
N ALA A 11 -17.70 -6.50 -43.30
CA ALA A 11 -18.16 -5.33 -42.54
C ALA A 11 -19.10 -5.62 -41.36
N THR A 12 -19.69 -6.82 -41.27
CA THR A 12 -20.68 -7.15 -40.22
C THR A 12 -20.10 -7.83 -38.98
N THR A 13 -18.87 -8.32 -39.04
CA THR A 13 -18.19 -8.99 -37.93
C THR A 13 -17.53 -8.00 -36.95
N ALA A 14 -17.05 -6.85 -37.43
CA ALA A 14 -16.39 -5.86 -36.58
C ALA A 14 -17.34 -5.14 -35.63
N LEU A 15 -18.53 -4.71 -36.09
CA LEU A 15 -19.54 -4.10 -35.21
C LEU A 15 -20.08 -5.09 -34.17
N SER A 16 -20.22 -6.36 -34.54
CA SER A 16 -20.68 -7.40 -33.62
C SER A 16 -19.65 -7.68 -32.52
N ILE A 17 -18.34 -7.63 -32.83
CA ILE A 17 -17.26 -7.79 -31.86
C ILE A 17 -17.15 -6.56 -30.95
N VAL A 18 -17.25 -5.34 -31.48
CA VAL A 18 -17.24 -4.11 -30.68
C VAL A 18 -18.46 -4.05 -29.77
N LEU A 19 -19.66 -4.36 -30.27
CA LEU A 19 -20.86 -4.43 -29.43
C LEU A 19 -20.74 -5.54 -28.37
N LEU A 20 -20.18 -6.71 -28.69
CA LEU A 20 -19.94 -7.74 -27.67
C LEU A 20 -18.88 -7.32 -26.64
N TYR A 21 -17.86 -6.56 -27.04
CA TYR A 21 -16.88 -5.97 -26.12
C TYR A 21 -17.50 -4.87 -25.24
N ASP A 22 -18.30 -3.97 -25.81
CA ASP A 22 -19.03 -2.93 -25.08
C ASP A 22 -20.11 -3.52 -24.17
N THR A 23 -20.78 -4.59 -24.58
CA THR A 23 -21.79 -5.30 -23.77
C THR A 23 -21.14 -6.18 -22.68
N ALA A 24 -19.89 -6.62 -22.90
CA ALA A 24 -19.08 -7.29 -21.88
C ALA A 24 -18.48 -6.27 -20.88
N MET A 25 -18.07 -5.09 -21.35
CA MET A 25 -17.64 -3.97 -20.49
C MET A 25 -18.82 -3.34 -19.74
N SER A 26 -20.05 -3.40 -20.26
CA SER A 26 -21.25 -2.88 -19.58
C SER A 26 -21.83 -3.83 -18.53
N ARG A 27 -21.31 -5.07 -18.39
CA ARG A 27 -21.50 -5.88 -17.17
C ARG A 27 -20.53 -5.42 -16.07
N LEU A 28 -20.53 -4.12 -15.80
CA LEU A 28 -20.01 -3.58 -14.55
C LEU A 28 -20.83 -4.23 -13.44
N ARG A 29 -20.20 -5.15 -12.68
CA ARG A 29 -20.74 -5.54 -11.37
C ARG A 29 -21.02 -4.23 -10.62
N PRO A 30 -22.20 -4.06 -10.02
CA PRO A 30 -22.48 -2.85 -9.26
C PRO A 30 -21.35 -2.64 -8.25
N ALA A 31 -20.76 -1.44 -8.27
CA ALA A 31 -19.62 -1.10 -7.43
C ALA A 31 -19.95 -1.47 -5.98
N THR A 32 -19.16 -2.37 -5.40
CA THR A 32 -19.40 -2.79 -4.01
C THR A 32 -19.32 -1.56 -3.09
N ARG A 33 -19.90 -1.63 -1.88
CA ARG A 33 -19.76 -0.54 -0.89
C ARG A 33 -18.29 -0.17 -0.67
N LYS A 34 -17.39 -1.15 -0.74
CA LYS A 34 -15.95 -0.98 -0.59
C LYS A 34 -15.32 -0.24 -1.78
N ASN A 35 -15.78 -0.48 -3.01
CA ASN A 35 -15.33 0.24 -4.20
C ASN A 35 -15.67 1.72 -4.11
N ARG A 36 -16.92 2.04 -3.75
CA ARG A 36 -17.35 3.44 -3.59
C ARG A 36 -16.57 4.17 -2.50
N LEU A 37 -16.17 3.46 -1.44
CA LEU A 37 -15.31 4.02 -0.40
C LEU A 37 -13.89 4.27 -0.92
N ALA A 38 -13.34 3.33 -1.69
CA ALA A 38 -12.03 3.47 -2.33
C ALA A 38 -12.00 4.65 -3.30
N GLU A 39 -12.98 4.80 -4.18
CA GLU A 39 -13.08 5.92 -5.12
C GLU A 39 -13.11 7.28 -4.41
N LYS A 40 -13.95 7.43 -3.38
CA LYS A 40 -14.00 8.66 -2.57
C LYS A 40 -12.68 8.95 -1.87
N PHE A 41 -12.04 7.91 -1.35
CA PHE A 41 -10.75 8.02 -0.68
C PHE A 41 -9.65 8.44 -1.68
N TYR A 42 -9.63 7.86 -2.88
CA TYR A 42 -8.66 8.21 -3.93
C TYR A 42 -8.82 9.67 -4.36
N ALA A 43 -10.06 10.13 -4.54
CA ALA A 43 -10.33 11.52 -4.86
C ALA A 43 -9.79 12.48 -3.78
N THR A 44 -9.90 12.09 -2.51
CA THR A 44 -9.36 12.86 -1.37
C THR A 44 -7.84 12.90 -1.40
N LEU A 45 -7.17 11.75 -1.55
CA LEU A 45 -5.71 11.67 -1.66
C LEU A 45 -5.18 12.48 -2.85
N ASP A 46 -5.85 12.44 -3.99
CA ASP A 46 -5.45 13.22 -5.17
C ASP A 46 -5.63 14.73 -4.94
N ALA A 47 -6.66 15.14 -4.22
CA ALA A 47 -6.85 16.54 -3.83
C ALA A 47 -5.76 17.00 -2.86
N GLU A 48 -5.44 16.21 -1.83
CA GLU A 48 -4.37 16.48 -0.87
C GLU A 48 -2.99 16.55 -1.55
N ARG A 49 -2.72 15.64 -2.49
CA ARG A 49 -1.49 15.64 -3.28
C ARG A 49 -1.36 16.92 -4.10
N ARG A 50 -2.43 17.32 -4.81
CA ARG A 50 -2.44 18.57 -5.59
C ARG A 50 -2.23 19.79 -4.71
N TYR A 51 -2.88 19.84 -3.55
CA TYR A 51 -2.70 20.92 -2.58
C TYR A 51 -1.27 20.97 -2.04
N SER A 52 -0.72 19.81 -1.66
CA SER A 52 0.65 19.70 -1.14
C SER A 52 1.69 20.12 -2.18
N LEU A 53 1.52 19.72 -3.45
CA LEU A 53 2.42 20.13 -4.55
C LEU A 53 2.42 21.65 -4.74
N LYS A 54 1.25 22.29 -4.80
CA LYS A 54 1.14 23.76 -4.89
C LYS A 54 1.87 24.49 -3.74
N LYS A 55 1.95 23.84 -2.58
CA LYS A 55 2.57 24.41 -1.38
C LYS A 55 4.08 24.22 -1.32
N LEU A 56 4.57 23.07 -1.82
CA LEU A 56 6.00 22.77 -1.88
C LEU A 56 6.76 23.73 -2.80
N ASP A 57 6.08 24.26 -3.81
CA ASP A 57 6.65 25.26 -4.73
C ASP A 57 6.82 26.66 -4.10
N ASP A 58 6.32 26.86 -2.87
CA ASP A 58 6.43 28.11 -2.14
C ASP A 58 7.42 27.99 -0.97
N ILE A 59 8.68 28.33 -1.26
CA ILE A 59 9.77 28.28 -0.28
C ILE A 59 9.53 29.20 0.92
N SER A 60 8.75 30.28 0.75
CA SER A 60 8.46 31.22 1.84
C SER A 60 7.54 30.61 2.89
N LEU A 61 6.58 29.77 2.47
CA LEU A 61 5.72 29.01 3.36
C LEU A 61 6.50 27.95 4.13
N LEU A 62 7.44 27.26 3.48
CA LEU A 62 8.30 26.28 4.15
C LEU A 62 9.17 26.90 5.23
N LEU A 63 9.77 28.07 4.95
CA LEU A 63 10.57 28.80 5.94
C LEU A 63 9.71 29.26 7.12
N THR A 64 8.51 29.76 6.85
CA THR A 64 7.56 30.18 7.90
C THR A 64 7.19 29.01 8.81
N TRP A 65 6.91 27.84 8.24
CA TRP A 65 6.54 26.66 9.01
C TRP A 65 7.67 26.03 9.82
N ASN A 66 8.91 26.21 9.38
CA ASN A 66 10.08 25.77 10.13
C ASN A 66 10.64 26.88 11.04
N SER A 67 9.94 28.02 11.16
CA SER A 67 10.36 29.14 12.01
C SER A 67 9.83 29.07 13.44
N ASP A 68 9.05 28.03 13.75
CA ASP A 68 8.57 27.78 15.11
C ASP A 68 9.76 27.68 16.06
N LYS A 69 9.78 28.59 17.04
CA LYS A 69 10.78 28.53 18.11
C LYS A 69 10.54 27.26 18.90
N LEU A 70 11.51 26.35 18.86
CA LEU A 70 11.50 25.19 19.74
C LEU A 70 11.40 25.67 21.20
N PRO A 71 10.63 24.98 22.05
CA PRO A 71 10.59 25.30 23.46
C PRO A 71 12.00 25.23 24.05
N GLU A 72 12.26 26.07 25.06
CA GLU A 72 13.52 26.01 25.78
C GLU A 72 13.69 24.61 26.38
N ARG A 73 14.94 24.14 26.40
CA ARG A 73 15.23 22.80 26.88
C ARG A 73 15.03 22.74 28.39
N ASN A 74 14.17 21.84 28.85
CA ASN A 74 13.84 21.71 30.27
C ASN A 74 14.95 21.02 31.10
N SER A 75 15.91 20.37 30.43
CA SER A 75 17.06 19.69 31.06
C SER A 75 18.30 19.80 30.16
N ASN A 76 19.47 19.91 30.77
CA ASN A 76 20.75 19.86 30.05
C ASN A 76 21.18 18.42 29.72
N GLU A 77 20.51 17.41 30.31
CA GLU A 77 20.79 15.99 30.08
C GLU A 77 20.47 15.60 28.64
N THR A 78 21.35 14.79 28.06
CA THR A 78 21.13 14.07 26.81
C THR A 78 19.96 13.09 26.94
N ALA A 79 19.35 12.73 25.80
CA ALA A 79 18.29 11.72 25.80
C ALA A 79 18.75 10.39 26.42
N GLU A 80 20.03 10.04 26.26
CA GLU A 80 20.62 8.83 26.82
C GLU A 80 20.74 8.90 28.35
N GLU A 81 21.21 10.03 28.90
CA GLU A 81 21.26 10.26 30.35
C GLU A 81 19.86 10.26 30.97
N MET A 82 18.88 10.88 30.30
CA MET A 82 17.48 10.85 30.73
C MET A 82 16.93 9.41 30.79
N CYS A 83 17.34 8.56 29.85
CA CYS A 83 16.90 7.16 29.78
C CYS A 83 17.64 6.21 30.72
N GLN A 84 18.85 6.55 31.17
CA GLN A 84 19.55 5.76 32.17
C GLN A 84 18.96 5.94 33.58
N ASN A 85 18.46 7.15 33.89
CA ASN A 85 17.98 7.52 35.22
C ASN A 85 16.45 7.47 35.38
N GLY A 86 15.69 7.37 34.28
CA GLY A 86 14.23 7.46 34.29
C GLY A 86 13.50 6.18 33.86
N THR A 87 12.29 5.96 34.39
CA THR A 87 11.38 4.86 34.01
C THR A 87 10.56 5.13 32.74
N ASN A 88 10.73 6.30 32.10
CA ASN A 88 9.84 6.79 31.04
C ASN A 88 10.40 6.61 29.62
N CYS A 89 11.48 5.84 29.47
CA CYS A 89 12.03 5.54 28.15
C CYS A 89 11.50 4.23 27.60
N LEU A 90 11.27 4.19 26.29
CA LEU A 90 10.89 2.96 25.60
C LEU A 90 12.04 1.95 25.71
N PRO A 91 11.78 0.71 26.16
CA PRO A 91 12.80 -0.31 26.24
C PRO A 91 13.32 -0.65 24.84
N ALA A 92 14.60 -1.01 24.77
CA ALA A 92 15.19 -1.53 23.55
C ALA A 92 14.50 -2.85 23.15
N PHE A 93 14.33 -3.06 21.84
CA PHE A 93 13.76 -4.28 21.26
C PHE A 93 12.33 -4.61 21.73
N GLU A 94 11.54 -3.60 22.09
CA GLU A 94 10.11 -3.79 22.37
C GLU A 94 9.43 -4.50 21.18
N PRO A 95 8.74 -5.63 21.41
CA PRO A 95 8.09 -6.38 20.36
C PRO A 95 6.98 -5.54 19.72
N PHE A 96 7.21 -5.12 18.48
CA PHE A 96 6.23 -4.37 17.71
C PHE A 96 5.23 -5.30 17.00
N GLU A 97 4.05 -4.78 16.70
CA GLU A 97 3.04 -5.51 15.92
C GLU A 97 3.65 -6.01 14.60
N THR A 98 3.64 -7.32 14.41
CA THR A 98 4.12 -7.94 13.17
C THR A 98 3.00 -7.93 12.15
N GLU A 99 3.21 -7.24 11.03
CA GLU A 99 2.27 -7.25 9.92
C GLU A 99 2.82 -8.07 8.75
N LEU A 100 2.32 -9.28 8.54
CA LEU A 100 2.69 -10.11 7.40
C LEU A 100 1.66 -10.02 6.29
N ARG A 101 2.14 -10.03 5.04
CA ARG A 101 1.34 -10.33 3.85
C ARG A 101 1.88 -11.58 3.17
N ILE A 102 0.99 -12.39 2.63
CA ILE A 102 1.34 -13.69 2.07
C ILE A 102 0.85 -13.86 0.64
N LEU A 103 1.59 -14.68 -0.09
CA LEU A 103 1.32 -15.10 -1.45
C LEU A 103 1.55 -16.61 -1.56
N PRO A 104 0.58 -17.43 -1.12
CA PRO A 104 0.74 -18.89 -1.10
C PRO A 104 1.08 -19.46 -2.49
N LYS A 105 0.48 -18.92 -3.55
CA LYS A 105 0.75 -19.28 -4.96
C LYS A 105 2.23 -19.15 -5.34
N TYR A 106 2.91 -18.16 -4.78
CA TYR A 106 4.31 -17.85 -5.06
C TYR A 106 5.26 -18.30 -3.94
N LYS A 107 4.74 -18.96 -2.89
CA LYS A 107 5.47 -19.30 -1.66
C LYS A 107 6.26 -18.11 -1.11
N MET A 108 5.60 -16.95 -1.08
CA MET A 108 6.23 -15.70 -0.70
C MET A 108 5.48 -15.08 0.47
N SER A 109 6.23 -14.43 1.37
CA SER A 109 5.65 -13.58 2.39
C SER A 109 6.48 -12.31 2.53
N THR A 110 5.86 -11.25 3.01
CA THR A 110 6.58 -10.03 3.38
C THR A 110 6.18 -9.55 4.76
N CYS A 111 7.16 -9.07 5.51
CA CYS A 111 6.93 -8.25 6.70
C CYS A 111 6.78 -6.78 6.28
N VAL A 112 5.62 -6.22 6.59
CA VAL A 112 5.28 -4.83 6.29
C VAL A 112 5.80 -3.95 7.42
N VAL A 113 7.01 -3.44 7.22
CA VAL A 113 7.63 -2.47 8.14
C VAL A 113 7.04 -1.09 7.87
N GLN A 114 6.34 -0.52 8.85
CA GLN A 114 5.70 0.79 8.69
C GLN A 114 6.72 1.87 8.31
N LYS A 115 6.33 2.74 7.36
CA LYS A 115 7.15 3.80 6.77
C LYS A 115 8.36 3.32 5.93
N SER A 116 8.44 2.02 5.63
CA SER A 116 9.39 1.43 4.70
C SER A 116 8.67 0.83 3.50
N MET A 117 8.15 1.69 2.61
CA MET A 117 7.30 1.29 1.47
C MET A 117 6.08 0.41 1.87
N SER A 118 5.57 0.56 3.10
CA SER A 118 4.53 -0.32 3.66
C SER A 118 3.23 -0.35 2.85
N THR A 119 2.78 0.80 2.35
CA THR A 119 1.58 0.90 1.49
C THR A 119 1.79 0.18 0.16
N VAL A 120 2.92 0.44 -0.51
CA VAL A 120 3.25 -0.19 -1.81
C VAL A 120 3.37 -1.71 -1.64
N MET A 121 4.08 -2.18 -0.63
CA MET A 121 4.24 -3.62 -0.36
C MET A 121 2.90 -4.29 -0.05
N THR A 122 2.05 -3.64 0.75
CA THR A 122 0.71 -4.14 1.05
C THR A 122 -0.12 -4.27 -0.22
N SER A 123 -0.12 -3.24 -1.07
CA SER A 123 -0.92 -3.24 -2.29
C SER A 123 -0.37 -4.19 -3.36
N LEU A 124 0.95 -4.29 -3.49
CA LEU A 124 1.61 -5.23 -4.41
C LEU A 124 1.28 -6.68 -4.03
N PHE A 125 1.37 -7.02 -2.74
CA PHE A 125 0.96 -8.34 -2.26
C PHE A 125 -0.54 -8.59 -2.41
N CYS A 126 -1.38 -7.55 -2.35
CA CYS A 126 -2.81 -7.70 -2.63
C CYS A 126 -3.07 -7.96 -4.12
N PHE A 127 -2.42 -7.20 -5.00
CA PHE A 127 -2.48 -7.39 -6.46
C PHE A 127 -2.05 -8.81 -6.85
N LEU A 128 -0.91 -9.28 -6.34
CA LEU A 128 -0.42 -10.63 -6.64
C LEU A 128 -1.27 -11.75 -6.00
N PHE A 129 -2.03 -11.44 -4.95
CA PHE A 129 -2.91 -12.39 -4.28
C PHE A 129 -4.21 -12.61 -5.06
N ASP A 130 -4.81 -11.53 -5.58
CA ASP A 130 -6.08 -11.56 -6.32
C ASP A 130 -6.08 -10.45 -7.40
N GLU A 131 -5.33 -10.70 -8.47
CA GLU A 131 -5.14 -9.78 -9.59
C GLU A 131 -6.47 -9.41 -10.26
N ALA A 132 -7.34 -10.41 -10.45
CA ALA A 132 -8.64 -10.22 -11.11
C ALA A 132 -9.53 -9.25 -10.34
N SER A 133 -9.63 -9.40 -9.01
CA SER A 133 -10.40 -8.45 -8.20
C SER A 133 -9.71 -7.09 -8.10
N PHE A 134 -8.37 -7.04 -8.03
CA PHE A 134 -7.64 -5.79 -7.94
C PHE A 134 -7.84 -4.92 -9.19
N ILE A 135 -7.67 -5.51 -10.38
CA ILE A 135 -7.91 -4.85 -11.67
C ILE A 135 -9.40 -4.55 -11.84
N GLY A 136 -10.27 -5.52 -11.55
CA GLY A 136 -11.72 -5.38 -11.71
C GLY A 136 -12.36 -4.31 -10.81
N GLU A 137 -11.72 -3.97 -9.69
CA GLU A 137 -12.13 -2.87 -8.80
C GLU A 137 -11.37 -1.56 -9.03
N ASN A 138 -10.58 -1.45 -10.12
CA ASN A 138 -9.80 -0.27 -10.48
C ASN A 138 -8.92 0.24 -9.31
N ARG A 139 -8.22 -0.69 -8.65
CA ARG A 139 -7.33 -0.36 -7.52
C ARG A 139 -6.00 0.18 -8.00
N ASP A 140 -5.44 1.10 -7.22
CA ASP A 140 -4.13 1.73 -7.47
C ASP A 140 -3.13 1.29 -6.39
N ILE A 141 -1.98 0.78 -6.83
CA ILE A 141 -0.89 0.29 -5.96
C ILE A 141 -0.38 1.36 -4.99
N LEU A 142 -0.46 2.63 -5.39
CA LEU A 142 0.03 3.76 -4.59
C LEU A 142 -1.02 4.28 -3.61
N LYS A 143 -2.28 3.86 -3.73
CA LYS A 143 -3.42 4.42 -2.97
C LYS A 143 -4.21 3.41 -2.14
N ASP A 144 -3.95 2.11 -2.24
CA ASP A 144 -4.66 1.08 -1.46
C ASP A 144 -4.28 1.14 0.04
N TRP A 145 -4.97 2.02 0.77
CA TRP A 145 -4.72 2.33 2.17
C TRP A 145 -5.54 1.49 3.14
N LYS A 146 -5.09 1.38 4.41
CA LYS A 146 -5.64 0.51 5.46
C LYS A 146 -7.18 0.39 5.50
N TYR A 147 -7.89 1.51 5.36
CA TYR A 147 -9.35 1.62 5.45
C TYR A 147 -10.11 1.11 4.21
N VAL A 148 -9.45 1.09 3.05
CA VAL A 148 -10.05 0.67 1.78
C VAL A 148 -9.41 -0.60 1.21
N ARG A 149 -8.39 -1.17 1.87
CA ARG A 149 -7.62 -2.34 1.41
C ARG A 149 -8.50 -3.47 0.91
N LEU A 150 -8.35 -3.83 -0.36
CA LEU A 150 -9.11 -4.92 -0.97
C LEU A 150 -8.91 -6.26 -0.22
N CYS A 151 -7.65 -6.59 0.11
CA CYS A 151 -7.26 -7.88 0.69
C CYS A 151 -7.28 -7.93 2.24
N MET A 152 -7.83 -6.92 2.91
CA MET A 152 -7.93 -6.88 4.37
C MET A 152 -8.51 -8.18 4.93
N GLY A 153 -7.81 -8.79 5.90
CA GLY A 153 -8.20 -10.06 6.53
C GLY A 153 -8.12 -11.31 5.64
N LYS A 154 -7.68 -11.19 4.38
CA LYS A 154 -7.57 -12.34 3.45
C LYS A 154 -6.15 -12.89 3.39
N ASN A 155 -5.18 -12.02 3.16
CA ASN A 155 -3.76 -12.38 3.01
C ASN A 155 -2.89 -11.80 4.14
N GLU A 156 -3.47 -11.54 5.31
CA GLU A 156 -2.83 -10.87 6.43
C GLU A 156 -2.59 -11.84 7.59
N HIS A 157 -1.42 -11.75 8.22
CA HIS A 157 -1.06 -12.55 9.39
C HIS A 157 -0.31 -11.69 10.42
N SER A 158 -0.55 -11.93 11.70
CA SER A 158 0.13 -11.22 12.81
C SER A 158 1.29 -12.01 13.41
N SER A 159 1.50 -13.26 12.98
CA SER A 159 2.54 -14.14 13.52
C SER A 159 3.13 -14.99 12.41
N MET A 160 4.46 -14.99 12.33
CA MET A 160 5.21 -15.85 11.42
C MET A 160 4.93 -17.32 11.72
N ASN A 161 4.93 -17.72 12.99
CA ASN A 161 4.71 -19.11 13.36
C ASN A 161 3.31 -19.59 12.95
N THR A 162 2.28 -18.81 13.24
CA THR A 162 0.90 -19.13 12.85
C THR A 162 0.76 -19.21 11.32
N MET A 163 1.44 -18.32 10.59
CA MET A 163 1.46 -18.34 9.13
C MET A 163 2.14 -19.61 8.61
N LEU A 164 3.34 -19.93 9.10
CA LEU A 164 4.10 -21.09 8.69
C LEU A 164 3.34 -22.39 8.95
N HIS A 165 2.67 -22.52 10.10
CA HIS A 165 1.82 -23.68 10.38
C HIS A 165 0.63 -23.77 9.42
N LYS A 166 -0.08 -22.67 9.16
CA LYS A 166 -1.26 -22.64 8.28
C LYS A 166 -0.95 -23.12 6.86
N TYR A 167 0.23 -22.82 6.34
CA TYR A 167 0.65 -23.20 4.98
C TYR A 167 1.64 -24.37 4.94
N ASN A 168 1.82 -25.09 6.04
CA ASN A 168 2.76 -26.20 6.17
C ASN A 168 4.19 -25.85 5.70
N ALA A 169 4.64 -24.66 6.10
CA ALA A 169 5.86 -24.01 5.64
C ALA A 169 6.98 -23.95 6.69
N VAL A 170 6.77 -24.50 7.90
CA VAL A 170 7.72 -24.40 9.05
C VAL A 170 9.14 -24.80 8.66
N ASN A 171 9.30 -25.82 7.82
CA ASN A 171 10.60 -26.30 7.33
C ASN A 171 10.74 -26.19 5.81
N ASP A 172 9.86 -25.44 5.13
CA ASP A 172 9.88 -25.34 3.67
C ASP A 172 10.83 -24.23 3.21
N LYS A 173 12.07 -24.63 2.88
CA LYS A 173 13.10 -23.74 2.32
C LYS A 173 12.71 -23.11 0.98
N LYS A 174 11.60 -23.51 0.36
CA LYS A 174 11.08 -22.89 -0.88
C LYS A 174 10.36 -21.58 -0.60
N TRP A 175 10.04 -21.27 0.66
CA TRP A 175 9.43 -19.99 1.00
C TRP A 175 10.44 -18.85 0.97
N THR A 176 10.06 -17.77 0.29
CA THR A 176 10.83 -16.53 0.28
C THR A 176 10.18 -15.52 1.21
N HIS A 177 10.94 -15.05 2.20
CA HIS A 177 10.50 -14.03 3.16
C HIS A 177 11.18 -12.71 2.84
N ILE A 178 10.39 -11.68 2.55
CA ILE A 178 10.88 -10.37 2.11
C ILE A 178 10.64 -9.33 3.20
N MET A 179 11.66 -8.56 3.53
CA MET A 179 11.51 -7.39 4.39
C MET A 179 12.21 -6.21 3.74
N ILE A 180 11.47 -5.14 3.52
CA ILE A 180 12.05 -3.87 3.05
C ILE A 180 12.24 -2.98 4.26
N THR A 181 13.49 -2.58 4.48
CA THR A 181 13.87 -1.61 5.50
C THR A 181 14.23 -0.27 4.85
N ARG A 182 14.24 0.76 5.67
CA ARG A 182 14.70 2.11 5.34
C ARG A 182 15.69 2.52 6.42
N ASP A 183 16.54 3.50 6.12
CA ASP A 183 17.36 4.14 7.14
C ASP A 183 16.50 4.50 8.39
N PRO A 184 16.95 4.13 9.61
CA PRO A 184 16.15 4.30 10.82
C PRO A 184 15.76 5.75 11.13
N VAL A 185 16.66 6.72 10.84
CA VAL A 185 16.43 8.14 11.12
C VAL A 185 15.35 8.67 10.18
N ASP A 186 15.50 8.38 8.89
CA ASP A 186 14.52 8.70 7.86
C ASP A 186 13.13 8.11 8.15
N ARG A 187 13.11 6.84 8.59
CA ARG A 187 11.88 6.14 8.96
C ARG A 187 11.22 6.80 10.18
N PHE A 188 12.02 7.16 11.19
CA PHE A 188 11.55 7.85 12.38
C PHE A 188 10.96 9.21 12.01
N LEU A 189 11.67 10.04 11.25
CA LEU A 189 11.19 11.35 10.81
C LEU A 189 9.89 11.24 10.02
N SER A 190 9.81 10.29 9.07
CA SER A 190 8.57 10.05 8.31
C SER A 190 7.41 9.60 9.21
N GLY A 191 7.68 8.80 10.24
CA GLY A 191 6.70 8.38 11.23
C GLY A 191 6.23 9.54 12.12
N PHE A 192 7.17 10.31 12.65
CA PHE A 192 6.91 11.45 13.52
C PHE A 192 6.10 12.53 12.80
N ILE A 193 6.51 12.94 11.60
CA ILE A 193 5.78 13.95 10.82
C ILE A 193 4.34 13.49 10.54
N ASP A 194 4.15 12.21 10.17
CA ASP A 194 2.83 11.66 9.88
C ASP A 194 1.89 11.56 11.09
N LYS A 195 2.42 11.55 12.31
CA LYS A 195 1.62 11.30 13.53
C LYS A 195 1.51 12.53 14.44
N CYS A 196 2.51 13.39 14.44
CA CYS A 196 2.65 14.47 15.41
C CYS A 196 2.57 15.85 14.78
N VAL A 197 2.84 15.99 13.48
CA VAL A 197 2.86 17.29 12.78
C VAL A 197 1.65 17.46 11.87
N ARG A 198 1.20 16.37 11.24
CA ARG A 198 0.12 16.36 10.24
C ARG A 198 -1.27 16.16 10.82
#